data_AF-A0A968JHY6-F1
#
_entry.id   AF-A0A968JHY6-F1
#
_cell.length_a   1.000
_cell.length_b   1.000
_cell.length_c   1.000
_cell.angle_alpha   90.00
_cell.angle_beta   90.00
_cell.angle_gamma   90.00
#
_symmetry.space_group_name_H-M   'P 1'
#
loop_
_entity.id
_entity.type
_entity.pdbx_description
1 polymer ?
#
loop_
_entity_poly.entity_id
_entity_poly.type
_entity_poly.pdbx_seq_one_letter_code
_entity_poly.pdbx_strand_id
1 'polypeptide(L)'
;MVNSNYQAKIPIIRINTNSAIIYEVSTISSSRSIRQKANEKNLTRGKFNGYMSNKAKQKIKKILSTWIIGTKLIREQHKRDRLPKLPYLTFITLTLSSKQKHSDHFIRRHMLNAFIQKLERKHNVWHHFYVCEKQKNGNIHFHLLIDSFVSWQVIRGHWNSIQAIHGYIAPFKKLYGHSNPNSTDIHALYEKKDVAAYVIKYVTKENDSLKIKGRIWGCSDALRKLVPYEKIIEGELWKVATNLCNEDYFEVQRNEQFTLIIGPVMRFIEKYHSLLHQEINTFLREQVKTIYKLHPEIIRKMGEQANQKEIIKATELENKKTYNMSISLKFKVEQLGLSLKMFAMFNFF
;
A
#
# COMPACT_ATOMS: atom_id res chain seq x y z
N MET A 1 -51.58 -11.38 13.02
CA MET A 1 -50.21 -11.79 12.65
C MET A 1 -49.69 -10.81 11.61
N VAL A 2 -48.85 -9.85 12.00
CA VAL A 2 -48.23 -8.91 11.06
C VAL A 2 -46.94 -9.55 10.54
N ASN A 3 -47.00 -10.12 9.34
CA ASN A 3 -45.81 -10.51 8.59
C ASN A 3 -45.17 -9.23 8.03
N SER A 4 -44.08 -8.76 8.63
CA SER A 4 -43.26 -7.71 8.01
C SER A 4 -41.78 -7.78 8.42
N ASN A 5 -41.11 -8.87 8.07
CA ASN A 5 -39.66 -8.82 7.84
C ASN A 5 -39.38 -8.23 6.44
N TYR A 6 -39.88 -7.02 6.16
CA TYR A 6 -39.51 -6.29 4.96
C TYR A 6 -38.05 -5.83 5.13
N GLN A 7 -37.12 -6.62 4.60
CA GLN A 7 -35.72 -6.20 4.48
C GLN A 7 -35.68 -5.07 3.44
N ALA A 8 -35.60 -3.83 3.91
CA ALA A 8 -35.36 -2.70 3.03
C ALA A 8 -33.98 -2.87 2.39
N LYS A 9 -33.98 -3.08 1.07
CA LYS A 9 -32.77 -3.14 0.27
C LYS A 9 -32.47 -1.76 -0.28
N ILE A 10 -31.27 -1.27 0.00
CA ILE A 10 -30.81 0.04 -0.47
C ILE A 10 -29.93 -0.19 -1.70
N PRO A 11 -30.33 0.30 -2.89
CA PRO A 11 -29.50 0.23 -4.08
C PRO A 11 -28.33 1.21 -3.96
N ILE A 12 -27.13 0.74 -4.28
CA ILE A 12 -25.89 1.51 -4.27
C ILE A 12 -25.24 1.41 -5.64
N ILE A 13 -24.76 2.53 -6.16
CA ILE A 13 -23.89 2.57 -7.33
C ILE A 13 -22.45 2.87 -6.91
N ARG A 14 -21.51 2.02 -7.36
CA ARG A 14 -20.07 2.28 -7.32
C ARG A 14 -19.61 2.69 -8.71
N ILE A 15 -18.94 3.83 -8.80
CA ILE A 15 -18.50 4.40 -10.07
C ILE A 15 -16.98 4.34 -10.18
N ASN A 16 -16.48 3.86 -11.32
CA ASN A 16 -15.06 3.88 -11.69
C ASN A 16 -14.92 4.46 -13.10
N THR A 17 -13.68 4.72 -13.54
CA THR A 17 -13.38 5.29 -14.86
C THR A 17 -14.07 4.56 -16.02
N ASN A 18 -13.90 3.24 -16.07
CA ASN A 18 -14.36 2.39 -17.17
C ASN A 18 -15.39 1.31 -16.73
N SER A 19 -16.04 1.50 -15.58
CA SER A 19 -17.07 0.58 -15.13
C SER A 19 -17.91 1.14 -13.97
N ALA A 20 -19.19 0.77 -13.92
CA ALA A 20 -20.04 0.97 -12.75
C ALA A 20 -20.53 -0.38 -12.21
N ILE A 21 -20.79 -0.44 -10.90
CA ILE A 21 -21.39 -1.61 -10.25
C ILE A 21 -22.57 -1.14 -9.45
N ILE A 22 -23.75 -1.67 -9.75
CA ILE A 22 -24.98 -1.46 -8.99
C ILE A 22 -25.23 -2.70 -8.15
N TYR A 23 -25.43 -2.54 -6.84
CA TYR A 23 -25.72 -3.65 -5.93
C TYR A 23 -26.61 -3.17 -4.78
N GLU A 24 -27.29 -4.11 -4.14
CA GLU A 24 -28.18 -3.81 -3.03
C GLU A 24 -27.50 -4.14 -1.68
N VAL A 25 -27.72 -3.29 -0.69
CA VAL A 25 -27.28 -3.52 0.70
C VAL A 25 -28.51 -3.60 1.60
N SER A 26 -28.56 -4.61 2.46
CA SER A 26 -29.62 -4.74 3.47
C SER A 26 -29.33 -3.83 4.66
N THR A 27 -30.36 -3.15 5.16
CA THR A 27 -30.28 -2.26 6.34
C THR A 27 -30.13 -2.99 7.66
N ILE A 28 -30.42 -4.29 7.70
CA ILE A 28 -30.28 -5.14 8.87
C ILE A 28 -29.04 -6.01 8.67
N SER A 29 -28.24 -6.23 9.73
CA SER A 29 -27.11 -7.16 9.67
C SER A 29 -27.62 -8.53 9.24
N SER A 30 -27.44 -8.89 7.97
CA SER A 30 -27.84 -10.19 7.48
C SER A 30 -27.05 -11.24 8.26
N SER A 31 -27.74 -12.25 8.79
CA SER A 31 -27.09 -13.47 9.22
C SER A 31 -26.17 -13.94 8.09
N ARG A 32 -24.97 -14.42 8.44
CA ARG A 32 -23.94 -14.81 7.46
C ARG A 32 -24.58 -15.68 6.37
N SER A 33 -24.45 -15.27 5.11
CA SER A 33 -25.02 -16.05 4.00
C SER A 33 -24.44 -17.46 3.98
N ILE A 34 -25.16 -18.44 3.43
CA ILE A 34 -24.66 -19.82 3.29
C ILE A 34 -23.30 -19.83 2.58
N ARG A 35 -23.14 -18.99 1.55
CA ARG A 35 -21.87 -18.79 0.82
C ARG A 35 -20.79 -18.15 1.69
N GLN A 36 -21.13 -17.20 2.56
CA GLN A 36 -20.19 -16.62 3.52
C GLN A 36 -19.76 -17.66 4.56
N LYS A 37 -20.69 -18.42 5.15
CA LYS A 37 -20.40 -19.53 6.07
C LYS A 37 -19.53 -20.61 5.39
N ALA A 38 -19.79 -20.94 4.13
CA ALA A 38 -18.97 -21.86 3.34
C ALA A 38 -17.58 -21.30 3.03
N ASN A 39 -17.46 -20.01 2.69
CA ASN A 39 -16.17 -19.34 2.51
C ASN A 39 -15.38 -19.21 3.81
N GLU A 40 -16.06 -19.10 4.95
CA GLU A 40 -15.45 -19.11 6.29
C GLU A 40 -14.90 -20.49 6.65
N LYS A 41 -15.55 -21.59 6.24
CA LYS A 41 -14.97 -22.95 6.34
C LYS A 41 -13.66 -23.09 5.54
N ASN A 42 -13.52 -22.34 4.44
CA ASN A 42 -12.31 -22.24 3.63
C ASN A 42 -11.30 -21.19 4.13
N LEU A 43 -11.57 -20.48 5.25
CA LEU A 43 -10.55 -19.70 5.95
C LEU A 43 -9.59 -20.67 6.64
N THR A 44 -8.74 -21.32 5.86
CA THR A 44 -7.64 -22.11 6.40
C THR A 44 -6.81 -21.19 7.29
N ARG A 45 -6.68 -21.54 8.57
CA ARG A 45 -5.68 -20.95 9.47
C ARG A 45 -4.31 -21.10 8.82
N GLY A 46 -3.82 -20.07 8.14
CA GLY A 46 -2.40 -19.84 7.93
C GLY A 46 -1.66 -20.56 6.78
N LYS A 47 -2.29 -21.38 5.92
CA LYS A 47 -1.57 -21.94 4.76
C LYS A 47 -1.55 -20.94 3.59
N PHE A 48 -0.51 -20.12 3.56
CA PHE A 48 -0.24 -19.20 2.47
C PHE A 48 0.03 -19.98 1.16
N ASN A 49 -0.85 -19.83 0.17
CA ASN A 49 -0.83 -20.60 -1.07
C ASN A 49 0.09 -20.04 -2.17
N GLY A 50 0.76 -18.90 -1.91
CA GLY A 50 1.64 -18.25 -2.88
C GLY A 50 0.92 -17.42 -3.94
N TYR A 51 -0.41 -17.37 -3.92
CA TYR A 51 -1.24 -16.66 -4.89
C TYR A 51 -2.00 -15.49 -4.27
N MET A 52 -2.28 -14.48 -5.09
CA MET A 52 -3.11 -13.36 -4.68
C MET A 52 -4.59 -13.74 -4.79
N SER A 53 -5.33 -13.66 -3.68
CA SER A 53 -6.77 -13.94 -3.70
C SER A 53 -7.53 -12.89 -4.50
N ASN A 54 -8.68 -13.27 -5.09
CA ASN A 54 -9.54 -12.32 -5.81
C ASN A 54 -9.98 -11.15 -4.92
N LYS A 55 -10.24 -11.39 -3.63
CA LYS A 55 -10.52 -10.32 -2.66
C LYS A 55 -9.36 -9.34 -2.51
N ALA A 56 -8.12 -9.83 -2.46
CA ALA A 56 -6.94 -8.99 -2.41
C ALA A 56 -6.76 -8.19 -3.71
N LYS A 57 -6.91 -8.82 -4.88
CA LYS A 57 -6.90 -8.14 -6.19
C LYS A 57 -7.91 -6.99 -6.23
N GLN A 58 -9.15 -7.23 -5.80
CA GLN A 58 -10.19 -6.21 -5.76
C GLN A 58 -9.88 -5.08 -4.77
N LYS A 59 -9.33 -5.40 -3.60
CA LYS A 59 -8.90 -4.39 -2.62
C LYS A 59 -7.80 -3.49 -3.20
N ILE A 60 -6.80 -4.07 -3.85
CA ILE A 60 -5.72 -3.30 -4.46
C ILE A 60 -6.25 -2.43 -5.60
N LYS A 61 -7.13 -2.98 -6.45
CA LYS A 61 -7.78 -2.23 -7.54
C LYS A 61 -8.45 -0.97 -6.99
N LYS A 62 -9.22 -1.08 -5.90
CA LYS A 62 -9.87 0.06 -5.24
C LYS A 62 -8.86 1.12 -4.79
N ILE A 63 -7.82 0.71 -4.06
CA ILE A 63 -6.79 1.62 -3.54
C ILE A 63 -6.08 2.36 -4.68
N LEU A 64 -5.61 1.61 -5.68
CA LEU A 64 -4.82 2.16 -6.78
C LEU A 64 -5.65 3.07 -7.69
N SER A 65 -6.86 2.67 -8.05
CA SER A 65 -7.75 3.51 -8.86
C SER A 65 -8.01 4.86 -8.16
N THR A 66 -8.38 4.83 -6.88
CA THR A 66 -8.62 6.07 -6.11
C THR A 66 -7.35 6.92 -6.02
N TRP A 67 -6.20 6.33 -5.74
CA TRP A 67 -4.94 7.07 -5.60
C TRP A 67 -4.48 7.70 -6.92
N ILE A 68 -4.55 6.95 -8.01
CA ILE A 68 -4.14 7.39 -9.35
C ILE A 68 -5.04 8.53 -9.83
N ILE A 69 -6.36 8.35 -9.76
CA ILE A 69 -7.32 9.35 -10.21
C ILE A 69 -7.25 10.60 -9.33
N GLY A 70 -7.26 10.44 -8.00
CA GLY A 70 -7.17 11.58 -7.09
C GLY A 70 -5.87 12.37 -7.24
N THR A 71 -4.74 11.69 -7.47
CA THR A 71 -3.47 12.37 -7.77
C THR A 71 -3.54 13.15 -9.07
N LYS A 72 -4.13 12.58 -10.13
CA LYS A 72 -4.34 13.28 -11.41
C LYS A 72 -5.16 14.56 -11.21
N LEU A 73 -6.28 14.47 -10.50
CA LEU A 73 -7.18 15.61 -10.22
C LEU A 73 -6.50 16.72 -9.42
N ILE A 74 -5.68 16.38 -8.40
CA ILE A 74 -4.89 17.36 -7.64
C ILE A 74 -3.95 18.12 -8.58
N ARG A 75 -3.27 17.41 -9.49
CA ARG A 75 -2.29 18.02 -10.41
C ARG A 75 -2.95 18.93 -11.43
N GLU A 76 -4.10 18.55 -11.96
CA GLU A 76 -4.89 19.38 -12.90
C GLU A 76 -5.36 20.68 -12.24
N GLN A 77 -5.49 20.70 -10.91
CA GLN A 77 -5.95 21.87 -10.15
C GLN A 77 -4.86 22.50 -9.27
N HIS A 78 -3.58 22.29 -9.62
CA HIS A 78 -2.41 22.69 -8.83
C HIS A 78 -2.48 24.09 -8.22
N LYS A 79 -3.06 25.07 -8.93
CA LYS A 79 -3.17 26.47 -8.47
C LYS A 79 -4.13 26.68 -7.29
N ARG A 80 -5.06 25.76 -7.03
CA ARG A 80 -6.06 25.85 -5.95
C ARG A 80 -5.65 25.16 -4.65
N ASP A 81 -4.68 24.24 -4.73
CA ASP A 81 -4.39 23.29 -3.67
C ASP A 81 -3.05 23.60 -2.99
N ARG A 82 -3.10 24.20 -1.78
CA ARG A 82 -1.93 24.32 -0.91
C ARG A 82 -1.67 22.98 -0.21
N LEU A 83 -1.03 22.06 -0.92
CA LEU A 83 -0.53 20.80 -0.34
C LEU A 83 0.95 20.93 0.02
N PRO A 84 1.41 20.31 1.13
CA PRO A 84 2.83 20.36 1.48
C PRO A 84 3.69 19.55 0.52
N LYS A 85 3.09 18.63 -0.25
CA LYS A 85 3.70 17.96 -1.39
C LYS A 85 2.68 17.82 -2.52
N LEU A 86 3.08 18.18 -3.73
CA LEU A 86 2.34 17.82 -4.93
C LEU A 86 2.76 16.40 -5.37
N PRO A 87 1.87 15.40 -5.32
CA PRO A 87 2.23 14.04 -5.72
C PRO A 87 2.54 13.93 -7.21
N TYR A 88 3.52 13.09 -7.53
CA TYR A 88 3.87 12.69 -8.89
C TYR A 88 4.05 11.18 -8.96
N LEU A 89 3.16 10.47 -9.64
CA LEU A 89 3.20 9.01 -9.69
C LEU A 89 4.25 8.51 -10.68
N THR A 90 5.21 7.75 -10.17
CA THR A 90 6.27 7.08 -10.95
C THR A 90 6.14 5.58 -10.80
N PHE A 91 6.10 4.86 -11.92
CA PHE A 91 6.07 3.41 -11.94
C PHE A 91 7.47 2.85 -12.14
N ILE A 92 7.87 1.91 -11.28
CA ILE A 92 9.22 1.36 -11.23
C ILE A 92 9.14 -0.16 -11.23
N THR A 93 10.02 -0.78 -12.00
CA THR A 93 10.11 -2.22 -12.23
C THR A 93 11.51 -2.64 -11.80
N LEU A 94 11.65 -3.51 -10.78
CA LEU A 94 12.94 -3.88 -10.16
C LEU A 94 13.29 -5.36 -10.36
N THR A 95 14.33 -5.64 -11.13
CA THR A 95 14.78 -7.01 -11.44
C THR A 95 16.11 -7.36 -10.77
N LEU A 96 16.35 -8.65 -10.53
CA LEU A 96 17.66 -9.13 -10.08
C LEU A 96 18.62 -9.20 -11.26
N SER A 97 19.85 -8.73 -11.05
CA SER A 97 20.95 -8.72 -12.02
C SER A 97 21.55 -10.11 -12.29
N SER A 98 21.25 -11.10 -11.45
CA SER A 98 21.67 -12.49 -11.64
C SER A 98 20.59 -13.46 -11.18
N LYS A 99 20.82 -14.77 -11.36
CA LYS A 99 19.96 -15.83 -10.81
C LYS A 99 19.73 -15.62 -9.31
N GLN A 100 18.48 -15.79 -8.88
CA GLN A 100 18.05 -15.63 -7.50
C GLN A 100 18.79 -16.60 -6.58
N LYS A 101 19.50 -16.06 -5.56
CA LYS A 101 20.26 -16.84 -4.56
C LYS A 101 19.55 -16.93 -3.21
N HIS A 102 18.83 -15.86 -2.87
CA HIS A 102 18.13 -15.72 -1.59
C HIS A 102 16.65 -16.06 -1.73
N SER A 103 15.98 -16.36 -0.61
CA SER A 103 14.53 -16.57 -0.60
C SER A 103 13.76 -15.27 -0.94
N ASP A 104 12.55 -15.42 -1.48
CA ASP A 104 11.65 -14.28 -1.77
C ASP A 104 11.42 -13.41 -0.52
N HIS A 105 11.28 -14.07 0.64
CA HIS A 105 11.13 -13.41 1.93
C HIS A 105 12.35 -12.53 2.25
N PHE A 106 13.56 -13.05 2.05
CA PHE A 106 14.80 -12.33 2.30
C PHE A 106 14.92 -11.11 1.38
N ILE A 107 14.72 -11.30 0.07
CA ILE A 107 14.85 -10.23 -0.92
C ILE A 107 13.86 -9.11 -0.62
N ARG A 108 12.61 -9.46 -0.32
CA ARG A 108 11.61 -8.46 0.09
C ARG A 108 12.01 -7.73 1.38
N ARG A 109 12.42 -8.47 2.42
CA ARG A 109 12.66 -7.89 3.75
C ARG A 109 13.94 -7.07 3.84
N HIS A 110 15.00 -7.49 3.16
CA HIS A 110 16.33 -6.89 3.29
C HIS A 110 16.72 -6.05 2.07
N MET A 111 16.24 -6.38 0.88
CA MET A 111 16.58 -5.63 -0.33
C MET A 111 15.50 -4.61 -0.69
N LEU A 112 14.26 -5.05 -0.93
CA LEU A 112 13.16 -4.15 -1.32
C LEU A 112 12.86 -3.11 -0.24
N ASN A 113 12.75 -3.52 1.03
CA ASN A 113 12.50 -2.58 2.12
C ASN A 113 13.63 -1.56 2.28
N ALA A 114 14.89 -1.96 2.12
CA ALA A 114 16.03 -1.05 2.18
C ALA A 114 15.97 -0.04 1.02
N PHE A 115 15.57 -0.50 -0.17
CA PHE A 115 15.36 0.36 -1.33
C PHE A 115 14.27 1.40 -1.08
N ILE A 116 13.08 0.97 -0.64
CA ILE A 116 11.96 1.87 -0.32
C ILE A 116 12.35 2.89 0.75
N GLN A 117 12.98 2.47 1.85
CA GLN A 117 13.46 3.38 2.91
C GLN A 117 14.44 4.43 2.36
N LYS A 118 15.28 4.06 1.40
CA LYS A 118 16.23 4.98 0.77
C LYS A 118 15.51 6.03 -0.07
N LEU A 119 14.43 5.65 -0.76
CA LEU A 119 13.57 6.57 -1.49
C LEU A 119 12.81 7.51 -0.56
N GLU A 120 12.27 6.99 0.55
CA GLU A 120 11.56 7.79 1.55
C GLU A 120 12.47 8.83 2.19
N ARG A 121 13.68 8.43 2.59
CA ARG A 121 14.64 9.32 3.26
C ARG A 121 15.31 10.36 2.35
N LYS A 122 15.59 9.99 1.09
CA LYS A 122 16.45 10.82 0.21
C LYS A 122 15.72 11.45 -0.98
N HIS A 123 14.55 10.92 -1.37
CA HIS A 123 13.88 11.30 -2.63
C HIS A 123 12.43 11.74 -2.40
N ASN A 124 12.13 12.21 -1.19
CA ASN A 124 10.85 12.76 -0.80
C ASN A 124 9.66 11.82 -1.09
N VAL A 125 9.86 10.49 -1.13
CA VAL A 125 8.76 9.53 -1.35
C VAL A 125 7.96 9.42 -0.06
N TRP A 126 6.67 9.71 -0.11
CA TRP A 126 5.79 9.71 1.07
C TRP A 126 4.89 8.48 1.10
N HIS A 127 4.44 8.08 -0.09
CA HIS A 127 3.54 6.97 -0.28
C HIS A 127 4.04 6.07 -1.40
N HIS A 128 3.99 4.77 -1.14
CA HIS A 128 4.39 3.74 -2.09
C HIS A 128 3.40 2.58 -2.07
N PHE A 129 3.32 1.89 -3.20
CA PHE A 129 2.68 0.60 -3.36
C PHE A 129 3.67 -0.33 -4.06
N TYR A 130 3.66 -1.63 -3.72
CA TYR A 130 4.41 -2.63 -4.45
C TYR A 130 3.64 -3.94 -4.61
N VAL A 131 3.91 -4.65 -5.70
CA VAL A 131 3.53 -6.04 -5.92
C VAL A 131 4.74 -6.87 -6.34
N CYS A 132 4.82 -8.10 -5.86
CA CYS A 132 5.83 -9.09 -6.20
C CYS A 132 5.29 -10.00 -7.31
N GLU A 133 6.09 -10.24 -8.35
CA GLU A 133 5.83 -11.16 -9.46
C GLU A 133 7.00 -12.15 -9.58
N LYS A 134 6.75 -13.37 -10.06
CA LYS A 134 7.80 -14.28 -10.51
C LYS A 134 8.00 -14.11 -12.01
N GLN A 135 9.23 -13.80 -12.42
CA GLN A 135 9.60 -13.82 -13.83
C GLN A 135 9.61 -15.25 -14.37
N LYS A 136 9.56 -15.41 -15.70
CA LYS A 136 9.68 -16.72 -16.38
C LYS A 136 10.93 -17.49 -15.98
N ASN A 137 12.01 -16.80 -15.64
CA ASN A 137 13.28 -17.38 -15.17
C ASN A 137 13.29 -17.77 -13.68
N GLY A 138 12.17 -17.62 -12.97
CA GLY A 138 12.02 -17.94 -11.55
C GLY A 138 12.52 -16.88 -10.57
N ASN A 139 13.15 -15.80 -11.05
CA ASN A 139 13.54 -14.67 -10.21
C ASN A 139 12.31 -13.88 -9.75
N ILE A 140 12.35 -13.42 -8.50
CA ILE A 140 11.41 -12.43 -8.02
C ILE A 140 11.67 -11.06 -8.65
N HIS A 141 10.59 -10.37 -8.98
CA HIS A 141 10.55 -9.03 -9.54
C HIS A 141 9.49 -8.22 -8.79
N PHE A 142 9.73 -6.93 -8.61
CA PHE A 142 8.81 -6.00 -8.00
C PHE A 142 8.32 -4.94 -8.99
N HIS A 143 7.01 -4.68 -8.99
CA HIS A 143 6.42 -3.47 -9.58
C HIS A 143 6.04 -2.52 -8.46
N LEU A 144 6.57 -1.31 -8.51
CA LEU A 144 6.41 -0.26 -7.52
C LEU A 144 5.70 0.94 -8.14
N LEU A 145 4.82 1.55 -7.35
CA LEU A 145 4.27 2.86 -7.63
C LEU A 145 4.66 3.77 -6.48
N ILE A 146 5.39 4.84 -6.77
CA ILE A 146 5.80 5.86 -5.80
C ILE A 146 5.21 7.22 -6.18
N ASP A 147 5.17 8.14 -5.22
CA ASP A 147 4.58 9.47 -5.41
C ASP A 147 5.58 10.62 -5.54
N SER A 148 6.80 10.31 -5.97
CA SER A 148 7.80 11.29 -6.35
C SER A 148 8.42 10.94 -7.69
N PHE A 149 8.82 11.96 -8.42
CA PHE A 149 9.72 11.80 -9.55
C PHE A 149 11.13 11.49 -9.04
N VAL A 150 11.73 10.42 -9.55
CA VAL A 150 13.12 10.05 -9.27
C VAL A 150 13.74 9.57 -10.57
N SER A 151 14.90 10.13 -10.94
CA SER A 151 15.55 9.78 -12.20
C SER A 151 15.98 8.32 -12.25
N TRP A 152 16.01 7.75 -13.45
CA TRP A 152 16.34 6.34 -13.64
C TRP A 152 17.76 5.99 -13.19
N GLN A 153 18.73 6.90 -13.34
CA GLN A 153 20.09 6.67 -12.85
C GLN A 153 20.11 6.49 -11.33
N VAL A 154 19.34 7.31 -10.61
CA VAL A 154 19.27 7.27 -9.14
C VAL A 154 18.60 5.99 -8.66
N ILE A 155 17.47 5.62 -9.27
CA ILE A 155 16.76 4.37 -8.97
C ILE A 155 17.66 3.15 -9.25
N ARG A 156 18.28 3.08 -10.43
CA ARG A 156 19.21 2.01 -10.80
C ARG A 156 20.39 1.95 -9.84
N GLY A 157 20.99 3.09 -9.52
CA GLY A 157 22.11 3.20 -8.59
C GLY A 157 21.78 2.66 -7.20
N HIS A 158 20.64 3.04 -6.63
CA HIS A 158 20.22 2.53 -5.31
C HIS A 158 19.96 1.03 -5.34
N TRP A 159 19.26 0.54 -6.38
CA TRP A 159 18.94 -0.89 -6.48
C TRP A 159 20.20 -1.72 -6.72
N ASN A 160 21.10 -1.30 -7.61
CA ASN A 160 22.38 -1.98 -7.86
C ASN A 160 23.30 -1.96 -6.64
N SER A 161 23.34 -0.87 -5.88
CA SER A 161 24.10 -0.79 -4.63
C SER A 161 23.61 -1.83 -3.61
N ILE A 162 22.30 -1.98 -3.45
CA ILE A 162 21.71 -3.00 -2.56
C ILE A 162 22.01 -4.42 -3.09
N GLN A 163 21.89 -4.64 -4.39
CA GLN A 163 22.24 -5.91 -5.02
C GLN A 163 23.72 -6.27 -4.87
N ALA A 164 24.62 -5.29 -4.87
CA ALA A 164 26.05 -5.49 -4.67
C ALA A 164 26.33 -6.04 -3.27
N ILE A 165 25.73 -5.43 -2.23
CA ILE A 165 25.85 -5.88 -0.83
C ILE A 165 25.44 -7.35 -0.67
N HIS A 166 24.44 -7.80 -1.42
CA HIS A 166 23.93 -9.17 -1.36
C HIS A 166 24.49 -10.10 -2.45
N GLY A 167 25.58 -9.70 -3.13
CA GLY A 167 26.33 -10.59 -4.04
C GLY A 167 25.65 -10.92 -5.37
N TYR A 168 24.73 -10.08 -5.84
CA TYR A 168 24.07 -10.24 -7.16
C TYR A 168 24.85 -9.60 -8.31
N ILE A 169 25.61 -8.53 -8.03
CA ILE A 169 26.40 -7.81 -9.06
C ILE A 169 27.65 -8.60 -9.47
N ALA A 170 28.31 -9.31 -8.55
CA ALA A 170 29.55 -10.02 -8.87
C ALA A 170 29.40 -11.09 -9.98
N PRO A 171 28.37 -11.97 -9.95
CA PRO A 171 28.10 -12.87 -11.07
C PRO A 171 27.79 -12.16 -12.39
N PHE A 172 27.04 -11.05 -12.34
CA PHE A 172 26.75 -10.24 -13.52
C PHE A 172 28.04 -9.67 -14.12
N LYS A 173 28.91 -9.09 -13.29
CA LYS A 173 30.20 -8.53 -13.72
C LYS A 173 31.09 -9.61 -14.37
N LYS A 174 31.12 -10.82 -13.82
CA LYS A 174 31.88 -11.93 -14.41
C LYS A 174 31.40 -12.29 -15.83
N LEU A 175 30.09 -12.17 -16.09
CA LEU A 175 29.50 -12.52 -17.38
C LEU A 175 29.58 -11.38 -18.41
N TYR A 176 29.41 -10.13 -17.98
CA TYR A 176 29.27 -8.97 -18.89
C TYR A 176 30.41 -7.95 -18.81
N GLY A 177 31.38 -8.12 -17.92
CA GLY A 177 32.56 -7.23 -17.80
C GLY A 177 32.33 -5.91 -17.06
N HIS A 178 31.10 -5.56 -16.66
CA HIS A 178 30.80 -4.31 -15.94
C HIS A 178 29.84 -4.51 -14.76
N SER A 179 29.81 -3.55 -13.83
CA SER A 179 29.03 -3.62 -12.58
C SER A 179 27.71 -2.84 -12.60
N ASN A 180 27.26 -2.40 -13.77
CA ASN A 180 26.07 -1.56 -13.93
C ASN A 180 24.96 -2.24 -14.75
N PRO A 181 24.32 -3.30 -14.23
CA PRO A 181 23.23 -3.98 -14.91
C PRO A 181 22.02 -3.06 -15.09
N ASN A 182 21.29 -3.25 -16.18
CA ASN A 182 19.97 -2.65 -16.40
C ASN A 182 18.90 -3.38 -15.57
N SER A 183 18.98 -3.23 -14.25
CA SER A 183 18.14 -3.93 -13.27
C SER A 183 16.84 -3.21 -12.94
N THR A 184 16.55 -2.10 -13.63
CA THR A 184 15.40 -1.23 -13.33
C THR A 184 14.79 -0.70 -14.62
N ASP A 185 13.46 -0.70 -14.69
CA ASP A 185 12.71 0.02 -15.73
C ASP A 185 11.81 1.07 -15.07
N ILE A 186 11.67 2.23 -15.71
CA ILE A 186 10.87 3.35 -15.20
C ILE A 186 9.96 3.84 -16.30
N HIS A 187 8.68 3.91 -15.98
CA HIS A 187 7.69 4.49 -16.87
C HIS A 187 7.07 5.71 -16.21
N ALA A 188 7.10 6.83 -16.93
CA ALA A 188 6.27 7.96 -16.59
C ALA A 188 4.83 7.63 -16.98
N LEU A 189 3.90 7.82 -16.05
CA LEU A 189 2.51 7.39 -16.25
C LEU A 189 1.69 8.38 -17.09
N TYR A 190 2.17 9.60 -17.33
CA TYR A 190 1.41 10.63 -18.06
C TYR A 190 1.11 10.24 -19.52
N GLU A 191 1.89 9.34 -20.12
CA GLU A 191 1.70 8.88 -21.51
C GLU A 191 0.64 7.77 -21.65
N LYS A 192 0.21 7.15 -20.55
CA LYS A 192 -0.72 6.01 -20.60
C LYS A 192 -2.17 6.51 -20.50
N LYS A 193 -2.96 6.27 -21.57
CA LYS A 193 -4.39 6.65 -21.65
C LYS A 193 -5.22 6.18 -20.44
N ASP A 194 -4.88 5.03 -19.87
CA ASP A 194 -5.43 4.54 -18.61
C ASP A 194 -4.30 4.04 -17.70
N VAL A 195 -3.77 4.96 -16.91
CA VAL A 195 -2.75 4.70 -15.89
C VAL A 195 -3.20 3.65 -14.88
N ALA A 196 -4.48 3.68 -14.51
CA ALA A 196 -5.03 2.73 -13.55
C ALA A 196 -5.01 1.32 -14.15
N ALA A 197 -5.54 1.13 -15.36
CA ALA A 197 -5.50 -0.16 -16.05
C ALA A 197 -4.07 -0.65 -16.27
N TYR A 198 -3.13 0.26 -16.62
CA TYR A 198 -1.72 -0.09 -16.79
C TYR A 198 -1.12 -0.67 -15.51
N VAL A 199 -1.25 0.01 -14.37
CA VAL A 199 -0.70 -0.47 -13.09
C VAL A 199 -1.47 -1.71 -12.59
N ILE A 200 -2.80 -1.73 -12.74
CA ILE A 200 -3.66 -2.85 -12.35
C ILE A 200 -3.28 -4.12 -13.11
N LYS A 201 -2.93 -4.03 -14.40
CA LYS A 201 -2.51 -5.17 -15.22
C LYS A 201 -1.41 -5.98 -14.54
N TYR A 202 -0.38 -5.31 -14.00
CA TYR A 202 0.74 -5.97 -13.32
C TYR A 202 0.38 -6.50 -11.93
N VAL A 203 -0.63 -5.92 -11.28
CA VAL A 203 -1.14 -6.38 -9.98
C VAL A 203 -2.01 -7.62 -10.14
N THR A 204 -2.81 -7.69 -11.19
CA THR A 204 -3.84 -8.73 -11.35
C THR A 204 -3.44 -9.88 -12.23
N LYS A 205 -2.29 -9.78 -12.93
CA LYS A 205 -1.73 -10.83 -13.77
C LYS A 205 -1.67 -12.15 -12.99
N GLU A 206 -2.13 -13.22 -13.62
CA GLU A 206 -2.03 -14.54 -13.03
C GLU A 206 -0.56 -14.94 -13.07
N ASN A 207 -0.01 -15.29 -11.89
CA ASN A 207 1.34 -15.83 -11.80
C ASN A 207 1.25 -17.28 -12.29
N ASP A 208 1.44 -17.48 -13.59
CA ASP A 208 1.50 -18.81 -14.18
C ASP A 208 2.60 -19.61 -13.46
N SER A 209 2.19 -20.69 -12.80
CA SER A 209 2.99 -21.77 -12.20
C SER A 209 3.89 -21.49 -10.99
N LEU A 210 4.48 -20.30 -10.80
CA LEU A 210 5.50 -20.09 -9.75
C LEU A 210 4.99 -19.33 -8.52
N LYS A 211 4.92 -20.05 -7.40
CA LYS A 211 4.50 -19.52 -6.09
C LYS A 211 5.58 -18.60 -5.51
N ILE A 212 5.18 -17.39 -5.11
CA ILE A 212 6.00 -16.50 -4.29
C ILE A 212 5.95 -16.97 -2.84
N LYS A 213 7.04 -16.91 -2.09
CA LYS A 213 7.06 -17.17 -0.63
C LYS A 213 6.86 -15.87 0.17
N GLY A 214 5.79 -15.80 0.97
CA GLY A 214 5.47 -14.67 1.84
C GLY A 214 4.64 -13.56 1.18
N ARG A 215 4.60 -12.36 1.77
CA ARG A 215 3.71 -11.26 1.34
C ARG A 215 3.92 -10.86 -0.13
N ILE A 216 2.86 -10.97 -0.94
CA ILE A 216 2.84 -10.69 -2.38
C ILE A 216 2.75 -9.20 -2.70
N TRP A 217 2.10 -8.40 -1.86
CA TRP A 217 1.92 -6.97 -2.09
C TRP A 217 1.99 -6.18 -0.79
N GLY A 218 2.28 -4.89 -0.89
CA GLY A 218 2.28 -3.98 0.24
C GLY A 218 2.08 -2.54 -0.21
N CYS A 219 1.73 -1.68 0.75
CA CYS A 219 1.61 -0.24 0.53
C CYS A 219 1.70 0.50 1.86
N SER A 220 1.95 1.80 1.77
CA SER A 220 1.85 2.74 2.89
C SER A 220 0.47 2.67 3.55
N ASP A 221 0.43 2.77 4.88
CA ASP A 221 -0.81 2.60 5.65
C ASP A 221 -1.87 3.65 5.30
N ALA A 222 -1.45 4.87 4.95
CA ALA A 222 -2.35 5.94 4.51
C ALA A 222 -3.15 5.55 3.26
N LEU A 223 -2.55 4.83 2.30
CA LEU A 223 -3.22 4.38 1.08
C LEU A 223 -4.32 3.36 1.36
N ARG A 224 -4.23 2.60 2.46
CA ARG A 224 -5.26 1.61 2.83
C ARG A 224 -6.58 2.23 3.26
N LYS A 225 -6.59 3.54 3.54
CA LYS A 225 -7.79 4.31 3.92
C LYS A 225 -8.58 4.79 2.70
N LEU A 226 -8.01 4.71 1.50
CA LEU A 226 -8.67 5.14 0.27
C LEU A 226 -9.81 4.19 -0.09
N VAL A 227 -10.97 4.76 -0.41
CA VAL A 227 -12.17 4.05 -0.85
C VAL A 227 -12.62 4.52 -2.23
N PRO A 228 -13.28 3.66 -3.03
CA PRO A 228 -13.89 4.10 -4.28
C PRO A 228 -15.10 5.01 -4.01
N TYR A 229 -15.54 5.74 -5.03
CA TYR A 229 -16.78 6.50 -4.94
C TYR A 229 -17.98 5.55 -4.99
N GLU A 230 -18.84 5.63 -3.97
CA GLU A 230 -20.08 4.86 -3.81
C GLU A 230 -21.18 5.81 -3.33
N LYS A 231 -22.38 5.67 -3.87
CA LYS A 231 -23.55 6.48 -3.49
C LYS A 231 -24.83 5.66 -3.56
N ILE A 232 -25.77 5.98 -2.68
CA ILE A 232 -27.13 5.41 -2.70
C ILE A 232 -27.83 5.91 -3.96
N ILE A 233 -28.54 5.02 -4.66
CA ILE A 233 -29.30 5.38 -5.86
C ILE A 233 -30.65 5.97 -5.44
N GLU A 234 -30.77 7.28 -5.59
CA GLU A 234 -31.97 8.05 -5.26
C GLU A 234 -32.17 9.22 -6.23
N GLY A 235 -33.42 9.68 -6.37
CA GLY A 235 -33.78 10.82 -7.22
C GLY A 235 -33.22 10.72 -8.65
N GLU A 236 -32.50 11.75 -9.08
CA GLU A 236 -31.89 11.83 -10.42
C GLU A 236 -30.85 10.74 -10.69
N LEU A 237 -30.25 10.12 -9.65
CA LEU A 237 -29.26 9.07 -9.85
C LEU A 237 -29.88 7.78 -10.42
N TRP A 238 -31.19 7.59 -10.27
CA TRP A 238 -31.91 6.52 -10.97
C TRP A 238 -31.86 6.69 -12.48
N LYS A 239 -32.00 7.93 -12.99
CA LYS A 239 -31.91 8.19 -14.43
C LYS A 239 -30.51 7.85 -14.95
N VAL A 240 -29.47 8.24 -14.20
CA VAL A 240 -28.08 7.87 -14.54
C VAL A 240 -27.91 6.35 -14.59
N ALA A 241 -28.36 5.65 -13.54
CA ALA A 241 -28.24 4.19 -13.45
C ALA A 241 -28.98 3.48 -14.60
N THR A 242 -30.19 3.94 -14.93
CA THR A 242 -31.00 3.42 -16.05
C THR A 242 -30.30 3.66 -17.38
N ASN A 243 -29.79 4.87 -17.64
CA ASN A 243 -29.09 5.16 -18.89
C ASN A 243 -27.84 4.30 -19.04
N LEU A 244 -27.04 4.15 -17.98
CA LEU A 244 -25.87 3.26 -17.98
C LEU A 244 -26.23 1.79 -18.28
N CYS A 245 -27.45 1.35 -17.97
CA CYS A 245 -27.91 -0.03 -18.19
C CYS A 245 -28.54 -0.28 -19.57
N ASN A 246 -28.95 0.78 -20.26
CA ASN A 246 -29.79 0.69 -21.46
C ASN A 246 -29.11 1.22 -22.73
N GLU A 247 -28.05 2.02 -22.60
CA GLU A 247 -27.29 2.51 -23.75
C GLU A 247 -26.45 1.37 -24.36
N ASP A 248 -26.59 1.15 -25.67
CA ASP A 248 -25.94 0.07 -26.43
C ASP A 248 -24.40 0.11 -26.38
N TYR A 249 -23.84 1.26 -26.04
CA TYR A 249 -22.40 1.46 -25.93
C TYR A 249 -21.79 0.78 -24.69
N PHE A 250 -22.59 0.38 -23.70
CA PHE A 250 -22.11 -0.34 -22.52
C PHE A 250 -22.34 -1.84 -22.61
N GLU A 251 -21.33 -2.60 -22.22
CA GLU A 251 -21.53 -4.02 -21.93
C GLU A 251 -22.09 -4.18 -20.51
N VAL A 252 -23.26 -4.80 -20.39
CA VAL A 252 -23.97 -4.96 -19.11
C VAL A 252 -24.09 -6.43 -18.74
N GLN A 253 -23.49 -6.80 -17.60
CA GLN A 253 -23.55 -8.13 -17.02
C GLN A 253 -24.42 -8.11 -15.75
N ARG A 254 -25.53 -8.85 -15.75
CA ARG A 254 -26.48 -8.91 -14.64
C ARG A 254 -26.38 -10.25 -13.92
N ASN A 255 -26.43 -10.24 -12.59
CA ASN A 255 -26.67 -11.41 -11.77
C ASN A 255 -27.52 -11.04 -10.55
N GLU A 256 -27.86 -12.03 -9.73
CA GLU A 256 -28.72 -11.88 -8.54
C GLU A 256 -28.17 -10.89 -7.48
N GLN A 257 -26.86 -10.60 -7.49
CA GLN A 257 -26.20 -9.81 -6.45
C GLN A 257 -25.80 -8.41 -6.93
N PHE A 258 -25.54 -8.24 -8.22
CA PHE A 258 -25.11 -6.97 -8.79
C PHE A 258 -25.35 -6.89 -10.30
N THR A 259 -25.39 -5.66 -10.80
CA THR A 259 -25.27 -5.32 -12.22
C THR A 259 -23.91 -4.65 -12.44
N LEU A 260 -23.10 -5.23 -13.31
CA LEU A 260 -21.81 -4.69 -13.74
C LEU A 260 -21.98 -4.05 -15.12
N ILE A 261 -21.60 -2.78 -15.21
CA ILE A 261 -21.61 -1.99 -16.45
C ILE A 261 -20.15 -1.75 -16.82
N ILE A 262 -19.77 -2.09 -18.05
CA ILE A 262 -18.39 -1.98 -18.57
C ILE A 262 -18.40 -1.03 -19.78
N GLY A 263 -17.49 -0.06 -19.74
CA GLY A 263 -17.35 0.98 -20.75
C GLY A 263 -16.91 2.30 -20.11
N PRO A 264 -16.54 3.34 -20.87
CA PRO A 264 -16.08 4.65 -20.34
C PRO A 264 -17.12 5.47 -19.54
N VAL A 265 -17.62 4.90 -18.44
CA VAL A 265 -18.63 5.45 -17.52
C VAL A 265 -18.31 6.88 -17.09
N MET A 266 -17.06 7.18 -16.74
CA MET A 266 -16.72 8.55 -16.32
C MET A 266 -16.87 9.56 -17.46
N ARG A 267 -16.62 9.19 -18.72
CA ARG A 267 -16.84 10.08 -19.87
C ARG A 267 -18.32 10.29 -20.13
N PHE A 268 -19.13 9.23 -19.98
CA PHE A 268 -20.58 9.33 -20.06
C PHE A 268 -21.13 10.30 -18.99
N ILE A 269 -20.70 10.12 -17.74
CA ILE A 269 -21.10 10.98 -16.62
C ILE A 269 -20.61 12.42 -16.83
N GLU A 270 -19.38 12.62 -17.28
CA GLU A 270 -18.85 13.94 -17.61
C GLU A 270 -19.71 14.66 -18.66
N LYS A 271 -20.13 13.95 -19.71
CA LYS A 271 -20.91 14.50 -20.82
C LYS A 271 -22.36 14.81 -20.44
N TYR A 272 -23.02 13.91 -19.73
CA TYR A 272 -24.48 13.98 -19.52
C TYR A 272 -24.88 14.35 -18.09
N HIS A 273 -23.96 14.22 -17.12
CA HIS A 273 -24.23 14.38 -15.69
C HIS A 273 -23.10 15.14 -14.98
N SER A 274 -22.84 16.38 -15.43
CA SER A 274 -21.71 17.22 -15.00
C SER A 274 -21.64 17.45 -13.49
N LEU A 275 -22.77 17.60 -12.80
CA LEU A 275 -22.81 17.76 -11.33
C LEU A 275 -22.30 16.50 -10.62
N LEU A 276 -22.75 15.32 -11.06
CA LEU A 276 -22.26 14.04 -10.51
C LEU A 276 -20.77 13.86 -10.82
N HIS A 277 -20.31 14.24 -12.02
CA HIS A 277 -18.89 14.22 -12.37
C HIS A 277 -18.04 15.09 -11.40
N GLN A 278 -18.50 16.31 -11.12
CA GLN A 278 -17.84 17.23 -10.18
C GLN A 278 -17.83 16.68 -8.75
N GLU A 279 -18.93 16.06 -8.32
CA GLU A 279 -19.04 15.42 -7.01
C GLU A 279 -18.02 14.28 -6.86
N ILE A 280 -17.97 13.36 -7.84
CA ILE A 280 -17.02 12.24 -7.88
C ILE A 280 -15.58 12.77 -7.83
N ASN A 281 -15.25 13.73 -8.67
CA ASN A 281 -13.90 14.29 -8.73
C ASN A 281 -13.52 14.97 -7.41
N THR A 282 -14.45 15.71 -6.80
CA THR A 282 -14.23 16.33 -5.49
C THR A 282 -13.97 15.27 -4.42
N PHE A 283 -14.80 14.22 -4.35
CA PHE A 283 -14.63 13.13 -3.40
C PHE A 283 -13.26 12.43 -3.53
N LEU A 284 -12.88 12.03 -4.74
CA LEU A 284 -11.62 11.34 -4.99
C LEU A 284 -10.41 12.24 -4.68
N ARG A 285 -10.50 13.52 -5.05
CA ARG A 285 -9.46 14.52 -4.77
C ARG A 285 -9.29 14.75 -3.27
N GLU A 286 -10.37 14.96 -2.52
CA GLU A 286 -10.28 15.26 -1.08
C GLU A 286 -9.77 14.07 -0.24
N GLN A 287 -10.11 12.83 -0.62
CA GLN A 287 -9.50 11.65 0.00
C GLN A 287 -7.97 11.64 -0.16
N VAL A 288 -7.48 11.88 -1.38
CA VAL A 288 -6.04 11.90 -1.63
C VAL A 288 -5.39 13.12 -0.97
N LYS A 289 -6.00 14.30 -1.00
CA LYS A 289 -5.49 15.47 -0.27
C LYS A 289 -5.32 15.19 1.21
N THR A 290 -6.28 14.50 1.82
CA THR A 290 -6.25 14.17 3.26
C THR A 290 -5.01 13.38 3.63
N ILE A 291 -4.63 12.36 2.82
CA ILE A 291 -3.42 11.57 3.11
C ILE A 291 -2.14 12.42 2.99
N TYR A 292 -2.07 13.36 2.06
CA TYR A 292 -0.92 14.26 1.89
C TYR A 292 -0.86 15.37 2.95
N LYS A 293 -2.00 15.91 3.38
CA LYS A 293 -2.07 16.92 4.45
C LYS A 293 -1.64 16.35 5.80
N LEU A 294 -2.00 15.10 6.10
CA LEU A 294 -1.67 14.44 7.37
C LEU A 294 -0.24 13.91 7.43
N HIS A 295 0.46 13.78 6.30
CA HIS A 295 1.78 13.14 6.27
C HIS A 295 2.83 13.85 7.16
N PRO A 296 2.99 15.18 7.13
CA PRO A 296 3.96 15.86 8.00
C PRO A 296 3.72 15.60 9.49
N GLU A 297 2.46 15.58 9.92
CA GLU A 297 2.11 15.29 11.32
C GLU A 297 2.43 13.85 11.71
N ILE A 298 2.22 12.89 10.80
CA ILE A 298 2.57 11.48 11.01
C ILE A 298 4.09 11.37 11.19
N ILE A 299 4.88 12.01 10.33
CA ILE A 299 6.34 12.00 10.44
C ILE A 299 6.81 12.63 11.75
N ARG A 300 6.22 13.76 12.16
CA ARG A 300 6.52 14.40 13.45
C ARG A 300 6.26 13.44 14.62
N LYS A 301 5.06 12.84 14.68
CA LYS A 301 4.69 11.88 15.74
C LYS A 301 5.60 10.65 15.75
N MET A 302 6.01 10.16 14.57
CA MET A 302 6.95 9.04 14.46
C MET A 302 8.34 9.42 14.99
N GLY A 303 8.81 10.64 14.71
CA GLY A 303 10.08 11.17 15.24
C GLY A 303 10.05 11.29 16.76
N GLU A 304 8.96 11.82 17.32
CA GLU A 304 8.75 11.92 18.78
C GLU A 304 8.78 10.55 19.46
N GLN A 305 8.07 9.56 18.89
CA GLN A 305 8.06 8.19 19.42
C GLN A 305 9.42 7.48 19.30
N ALA A 306 10.17 7.74 18.23
CA ALA A 306 11.51 7.18 18.05
C ALA A 306 12.47 7.75 19.10
N ASN A 307 12.45 9.07 19.29
CA ASN A 307 13.25 9.75 20.30
C ASN A 307 12.92 9.23 21.71
N GLN A 308 11.63 9.07 22.04
CA GLN A 308 11.20 8.52 23.32
C GLN A 308 11.72 7.08 23.57
N LYS A 309 11.74 6.24 22.52
CA LYS A 309 12.33 4.89 22.62
C LYS A 309 13.85 4.89 22.79
N GLU A 310 14.54 5.85 22.18
CA GLU A 310 15.98 6.01 22.36
C GLU A 310 16.32 6.49 23.77
N ILE A 311 15.55 7.43 24.31
CA ILE A 311 15.67 7.89 25.71
C ILE A 311 15.47 6.71 26.67
N ILE A 312 14.39 5.92 26.51
CA ILE A 312 14.13 4.75 27.37
C ILE A 312 15.30 3.76 27.32
N LYS A 313 15.84 3.45 26.13
CA LYS A 313 17.00 2.56 26.00
C LYS A 313 18.26 3.12 26.65
N ALA A 314 18.49 4.42 26.54
CA ALA A 314 19.63 5.08 27.18
C ALA A 314 19.51 5.00 28.71
N THR A 315 18.31 5.29 29.26
CA THR A 315 18.02 5.18 30.69
C THR A 315 18.13 3.75 31.21
N GLU A 316 17.66 2.75 30.46
CA GLU A 316 17.82 1.32 30.82
C GLU A 316 19.31 0.91 30.88
N LEU A 317 20.12 1.41 29.94
CA LEU A 317 21.56 1.14 29.90
C LEU A 317 22.29 1.82 31.07
N GLU A 318 21.88 3.03 31.43
CA GLU A 318 22.43 3.78 32.56
C GLU A 318 22.07 3.12 33.90
N ASN A 319 20.80 2.76 34.09
CA ASN A 319 20.35 2.00 35.28
C ASN A 319 21.12 0.68 35.44
N LYS A 320 21.40 -0.02 34.33
CA LYS A 320 22.20 -1.24 34.34
C LYS A 320 23.67 -0.99 34.73
N LYS A 321 24.26 0.14 34.31
CA LYS A 321 25.59 0.56 34.76
C LYS A 321 25.62 0.86 36.25
N THR A 322 24.66 1.62 36.76
CA THR A 322 24.55 1.98 38.19
C THR A 322 24.38 0.74 39.06
N TYR A 323 23.53 -0.20 38.64
CA TYR A 323 23.35 -1.49 39.31
C TYR A 323 24.67 -2.30 39.37
N ASN A 324 25.36 -2.45 38.25
CA ASN A 324 26.65 -3.16 38.21
C ASN A 324 27.73 -2.48 39.07
N MET A 325 27.74 -1.15 39.12
CA MET A 325 28.65 -0.39 39.97
C MET A 325 28.36 -0.62 41.46
N SER A 326 27.08 -0.64 41.85
CA SER A 326 26.68 -0.94 43.23
C SER A 326 27.06 -2.36 43.68
N ILE A 327 26.97 -3.34 42.77
CA ILE A 327 27.42 -4.72 43.03
C ILE A 327 28.93 -4.76 43.24
N SER A 328 29.69 -4.06 42.39
CA SER A 328 31.15 -4.01 42.50
C SER A 328 31.61 -3.34 43.80
N LEU A 329 30.92 -2.29 44.25
CA LEU A 329 31.15 -1.63 45.53
C LEU A 329 30.85 -2.56 46.72
N LYS A 330 29.72 -3.28 46.71
CA LYS A 330 29.39 -4.27 47.75
C LYS A 330 30.46 -5.36 47.85
N PHE A 331 30.90 -5.91 46.71
CA PHE A 331 31.98 -6.90 46.66
C PHE A 331 33.30 -6.38 47.25
N LYS A 332 33.66 -5.11 46.97
CA LYS A 332 34.87 -4.49 47.55
C LYS A 332 34.76 -4.26 49.06
N VAL A 333 33.59 -3.87 49.56
CA VAL A 333 33.35 -3.69 51.01
C VAL A 333 33.45 -5.02 51.75
N GLU A 334 32.91 -6.10 51.17
CA GLU A 334 33.02 -7.45 51.73
C GLU A 334 34.47 -7.96 51.75
N GLN A 335 35.25 -7.71 50.70
CA GLN A 335 36.68 -8.09 50.67
C GLN A 335 37.56 -7.31 51.66
N LEU A 336 37.17 -6.10 52.04
CA LEU A 336 37.89 -5.26 53.02
C LEU A 336 37.49 -5.56 54.48
N GLY A 337 36.59 -6.53 54.72
CA GLY A 337 36.17 -6.92 56.08
C GLY A 337 35.39 -5.83 56.84
N LEU A 338 34.88 -4.81 56.14
CA LEU A 338 34.14 -3.72 56.74
C LEU A 338 32.67 -4.12 56.95
N SER A 339 32.22 -4.12 58.19
CA SER A 339 30.83 -4.41 58.58
C SER A 339 29.85 -3.43 57.91
N LEU A 340 28.72 -3.95 57.41
CA LEU A 340 27.63 -3.18 56.76
C LEU A 340 27.16 -1.94 57.56
N LYS A 341 27.41 -1.87 58.88
CA LYS A 341 27.04 -0.73 59.74
C LYS A 341 27.79 0.57 59.43
N MET A 342 29.01 0.53 58.87
CA MET A 342 29.74 1.76 58.50
C MET A 342 29.19 2.43 57.23
N PHE A 343 28.59 1.65 56.32
CA PHE A 343 28.12 2.17 55.03
C PHE A 343 26.82 3.01 55.15
N ALA A 344 26.05 2.81 56.24
CA ALA A 344 24.85 3.59 56.51
C ALA A 344 25.13 5.04 56.97
N MET A 345 26.34 5.35 57.45
CA MET A 345 26.72 6.71 57.84
C MET A 345 27.09 7.63 56.67
N PHE A 346 27.45 7.08 55.50
CA PHE A 346 27.94 7.88 54.37
C PHE A 346 26.86 8.33 53.37
N ASN A 347 25.62 7.83 53.47
CA ASN A 347 24.52 8.18 52.55
C ASN A 347 23.56 9.26 53.10
N PHE A 348 23.96 10.00 54.15
CA PHE A 348 23.15 11.06 54.77
C PHE A 348 23.76 12.47 54.67
N PHE A 349 24.70 12.70 53.74
CA PHE A 349 25.18 14.03 53.36
C PHE A 349 25.08 14.26 51.86
#